data_AF-A0A7J7PBY0-F1
#
_entry.id   AF-A0A7J7PBY0-F1
#
_cell.length_a   1.000
_cell.length_b   1.000
_cell.length_c   1.000
_cell.angle_alpha   90.00
_cell.angle_beta   90.00
_cell.angle_gamma   90.00
#
_symmetry.space_group_name_H-M   'P 1'
#
loop_
_entity.id
_entity.type
_entity.pdbx_description
1 polymer ?
#
loop_
_entity_poly.entity_id
_entity_poly.type
_entity_poly.pdbx_seq_one_letter_code
_entity_poly.pdbx_strand_id
1 'polypeptide(L)'
;MGKGYEGVVTLWGVTRLPRKTHKGLRKVACIGVWYPARVPFTVARAGQNGYHHRTEMKKKVYKLGKAGQESHSAMTDFDRTEKDITLIGGFPHYGIVKENYLLIKGCCVGPKKRIVTLHQAHLKQTSRLATENINLKFIDTSSKFGHGRFHTTQKKHKFYGCKTFYGRLKA
;
A
#
# COMPACT_ATOMS: atom_id res chain seq x y z
N MET A 1 2.27 -5.63 7.48
CA MET A 1 3.71 -5.90 7.27
C MET A 1 4.33 -6.33 8.60
N GLY A 2 5.30 -7.24 8.60
CA GLY A 2 6.08 -7.55 9.82
C GLY A 2 7.13 -6.47 10.04
N LYS A 3 7.24 -5.96 11.28
CA LYS A 3 8.22 -4.93 11.65
C LYS A 3 9.22 -5.42 12.71
N GLY A 4 9.05 -6.63 13.21
CA GLY A 4 9.95 -7.26 14.19
C GLY A 4 9.68 -6.75 15.61
N TYR A 5 10.73 -6.78 16.43
CA TYR A 5 10.66 -6.27 17.81
C TYR A 5 10.70 -4.75 17.82
N GLU A 6 9.67 -4.13 18.36
CA GLU A 6 9.57 -2.68 18.47
C GLU A 6 9.38 -2.21 19.91
N GLY A 7 9.84 -0.98 20.16
CA GLY A 7 9.65 -0.30 21.44
C GLY A 7 8.20 0.16 21.67
N VAL A 8 7.91 0.59 22.90
CA VAL A 8 6.54 0.95 23.31
C VAL A 8 5.94 2.10 22.49
N VAL A 9 6.77 3.04 22.05
CA VAL A 9 6.34 4.23 21.30
C VAL A 9 5.73 3.84 19.94
N THR A 10 6.37 2.98 19.16
CA THR A 10 5.89 2.64 17.82
C THR A 10 4.88 1.50 17.82
N LEU A 11 4.95 0.60 18.82
CA LEU A 11 3.99 -0.49 18.97
C LEU A 11 2.64 0.00 19.50
N TRP A 12 2.64 0.87 20.52
CA TRP A 12 1.42 1.32 21.22
C TRP A 12 1.09 2.80 21.03
N GLY A 13 1.96 3.59 20.39
CA GLY A 13 1.70 5.02 20.16
C GLY A 13 1.90 5.92 21.39
N VAL A 14 2.62 5.46 22.42
CA VAL A 14 2.83 6.25 23.65
C VAL A 14 3.78 7.43 23.40
N THR A 15 3.49 8.58 24.02
CA THR A 15 4.33 9.78 23.97
C THR A 15 5.73 9.53 24.54
N ARG A 16 6.74 10.11 23.90
CA ARG A 16 8.13 10.06 24.36
C ARG A 16 8.32 10.92 25.60
N LEU A 17 9.23 10.52 26.49
CA LEU A 17 9.60 11.33 27.66
C LEU A 17 10.42 12.57 27.26
N PRO A 18 10.43 13.62 28.11
CA PRO A 18 11.19 14.84 27.86
C PRO A 18 12.68 14.58 27.63
N ARG A 19 13.32 15.39 26.77
CA ARG A 19 14.71 15.20 26.32
C ARG A 19 15.74 14.99 27.46
N LYS A 20 15.52 15.60 28.64
CA LYS A 20 16.42 15.52 29.79
C LYS A 20 16.17 14.31 30.70
N THR A 21 15.34 13.34 30.31
CA THR A 21 15.14 12.12 31.10
C THR A 21 16.39 11.24 31.06
N HIS A 22 16.87 10.86 32.25
CA HIS A 22 17.98 9.94 32.39
C HIS A 22 17.59 8.49 32.00
N LYS A 23 18.54 7.76 31.41
CA LYS A 23 18.36 6.36 30.96
C LYS A 23 17.19 6.18 29.97
N GLY A 24 17.10 7.07 28.98
CA GLY A 24 16.28 6.86 27.77
C GLY A 24 14.92 7.56 27.76
N LEU A 25 14.47 7.87 26.54
CA LEU A 25 13.29 8.69 26.24
C LEU A 25 12.09 7.88 25.72
N ARG A 26 12.34 6.72 25.12
CA ARG A 26 11.32 5.91 24.42
C ARG A 26 10.83 4.76 25.31
N LYS A 27 10.32 5.11 26.49
CA LYS A 27 9.84 4.17 27.51
C LYS A 27 8.57 4.71 28.17
N VAL A 28 7.80 3.81 28.78
CA VAL A 28 6.73 4.19 29.71
C VAL A 28 7.37 4.48 31.06
N ALA A 29 6.97 5.57 31.71
CA ALA A 29 7.53 5.97 33.00
C ALA A 29 7.01 5.07 34.15
N CYS A 30 5.70 5.09 34.41
CA CYS A 30 5.07 4.28 35.45
C CYS A 30 4.33 3.10 34.83
N ILE A 31 4.55 1.90 35.35
CA ILE A 31 4.08 0.62 34.79
C ILE A 31 2.98 -0.05 35.62
N GLY A 32 2.59 0.57 36.73
CA GLY A 32 1.61 0.05 37.67
C GLY A 32 1.65 0.82 38.99
N VAL A 33 0.59 0.70 39.77
CA VAL A 33 0.52 1.18 41.16
C VAL A 33 1.14 0.11 42.07
N TRP A 34 1.43 0.45 43.32
CA TRP A 34 2.00 -0.49 44.30
C TRP A 34 1.12 -1.74 44.51
N TYR A 35 -0.17 -1.54 44.76
CA TYR A 35 -1.15 -2.61 44.91
C TYR A 35 -2.17 -2.52 43.76
N PRO A 36 -2.38 -3.58 42.97
CA PRO A 36 -1.81 -4.93 43.09
C PRO A 36 -0.34 -5.02 42.66
N ALA A 37 0.45 -5.86 43.35
CA ALA A 37 1.89 -6.05 43.12
C ALA A 37 2.20 -6.89 41.85
N ARG A 38 1.63 -6.48 40.71
CA ARG A 38 1.82 -7.10 39.40
C ARG A 38 1.66 -6.07 38.30
N VAL A 39 2.34 -6.27 37.18
CA VAL A 39 2.15 -5.45 35.98
C VAL A 39 0.87 -5.93 35.27
N PRO A 40 -0.15 -5.07 35.06
CA PRO A 40 -1.34 -5.46 34.32
C PRO A 40 -1.05 -5.61 32.83
N PHE A 41 -1.75 -6.53 32.16
CA PHE A 41 -1.57 -6.81 30.73
C PHE A 41 -1.93 -5.63 29.82
N THR A 42 -2.74 -4.69 30.32
CA THR A 42 -3.16 -3.47 29.61
C THR A 42 -2.03 -2.45 29.50
N VAL A 43 -0.96 -2.56 30.29
CA VAL A 43 0.17 -1.63 30.24
C VAL A 43 1.00 -1.90 28.99
N ALA A 44 1.25 -0.81 28.26
CA ALA A 44 2.01 -0.83 27.02
C ALA A 44 3.46 -1.31 27.26
N ARG A 45 3.86 -2.39 26.56
CA ARG A 45 5.20 -3.00 26.63
C ARG A 45 5.80 -3.21 25.24
N ALA A 46 7.12 -3.19 25.16
CA ALA A 46 7.83 -3.48 23.92
C ALA A 46 7.61 -4.96 23.53
N GLY A 47 7.65 -5.25 22.24
CA GLY A 47 7.32 -6.58 21.74
C GLY A 47 7.19 -6.62 20.22
N GLN A 48 6.63 -7.72 19.73
CA GLN A 48 6.40 -7.91 18.31
C GLN A 48 5.43 -6.86 17.74
N ASN A 49 5.86 -6.12 16.73
CA ASN A 49 4.98 -5.29 15.90
C ASN A 49 4.85 -5.84 14.49
N GLY A 50 3.62 -5.95 14.03
CA GLY A 50 3.29 -6.42 12.69
C GLY A 50 3.33 -7.94 12.55
N TYR A 51 3.01 -8.39 11.34
CA TYR A 51 2.72 -9.79 11.00
C TYR A 51 1.48 -10.40 11.68
N HIS A 52 0.72 -9.61 12.43
CA HIS A 52 -0.56 -10.01 13.00
C HIS A 52 -1.61 -10.33 11.92
N HIS A 53 -2.45 -11.33 12.18
CA HIS A 53 -3.64 -11.60 11.38
C HIS A 53 -4.66 -10.47 11.58
N ARG A 54 -5.16 -9.89 10.48
CA ARG A 54 -6.08 -8.74 10.49
C ARG A 54 -7.12 -8.90 9.40
N THR A 55 -8.34 -8.48 9.69
CA THR A 55 -9.45 -8.42 8.74
C THR A 55 -9.84 -6.97 8.52
N GLU A 56 -9.72 -6.48 7.29
CA GLU A 56 -10.22 -5.15 6.91
C GLU A 56 -11.57 -5.28 6.22
N MET A 57 -12.61 -4.69 6.82
CA MET A 57 -13.98 -4.80 6.33
C MET A 57 -14.35 -3.65 5.38
N LYS A 58 -15.44 -3.83 4.63
CA LYS A 58 -16.07 -2.79 3.80
C LYS A 58 -15.13 -2.20 2.73
N LYS A 59 -14.28 -3.05 2.16
CA LYS A 59 -13.41 -2.69 1.05
C LYS A 59 -14.17 -2.83 -0.27
N LYS A 60 -14.33 -1.71 -0.96
CA LYS A 60 -15.05 -1.65 -2.23
C LYS A 60 -14.14 -2.08 -3.37
N VAL A 61 -14.68 -2.89 -4.27
CA VAL A 61 -14.01 -3.25 -5.53
C VAL A 61 -14.35 -2.21 -6.58
N TYR A 62 -13.33 -1.67 -7.24
CA TYR A 62 -13.46 -0.64 -8.28
C TYR A 62 -13.41 -1.21 -9.69
N LYS A 63 -12.55 -2.21 -9.93
CA LYS A 63 -12.41 -2.86 -11.24
C LYS A 63 -11.93 -4.29 -11.05
N LEU A 64 -12.44 -5.18 -11.88
CA LEU A 64 -11.95 -6.53 -12.10
C LEU A 64 -11.35 -6.56 -13.51
N GLY A 65 -10.05 -6.84 -13.62
CA GLY A 65 -9.41 -7.03 -14.92
C GLY A 65 -9.14 -8.50 -15.14
N LYS A 66 -9.57 -9.04 -16.28
CA LYS A 66 -9.34 -10.44 -16.65
C LYS A 66 -8.32 -10.55 -17.76
N ALA A 67 -7.25 -11.30 -17.55
CA ALA A 67 -6.17 -11.48 -18.52
C ALA A 67 -6.72 -11.94 -19.89
N GLY A 68 -6.19 -11.37 -20.97
CA GLY A 68 -6.63 -11.64 -22.34
C GLY A 68 -7.93 -10.96 -22.77
N GLN A 69 -8.61 -10.21 -21.88
CA GLN A 69 -9.75 -9.38 -22.23
C GLN A 69 -9.39 -7.89 -22.18
N GLU A 70 -10.15 -7.07 -22.92
CA GLU A 70 -10.00 -5.61 -22.90
C GLU A 70 -10.12 -5.01 -21.48
N SER A 71 -10.87 -5.68 -20.60
CA SER A 71 -11.02 -5.32 -19.18
C SER A 71 -9.70 -5.32 -18.40
N HIS A 72 -8.66 -6.02 -18.89
CA HIS A 72 -7.32 -6.03 -18.30
C HIS A 72 -6.56 -4.73 -18.52
N SER A 73 -6.86 -4.01 -19.60
CA SER A 73 -6.23 -2.72 -19.86
C SER A 73 -6.62 -1.69 -18.79
N ALA A 74 -5.76 -0.72 -18.53
CA ALA A 74 -6.05 0.42 -17.67
C ALA A 74 -6.75 1.57 -18.42
N MET A 75 -7.44 1.25 -19.52
CA MET A 75 -8.32 2.16 -20.25
C MET A 75 -9.65 2.35 -19.51
N THR A 76 -10.24 3.51 -19.74
CA THR A 76 -11.55 3.93 -19.24
C THR A 76 -12.31 4.65 -20.35
N ASP A 77 -13.62 4.81 -20.22
CA ASP A 77 -14.44 5.52 -21.22
C ASP A 77 -13.96 6.96 -21.48
N PHE A 78 -13.38 7.58 -20.44
CA PHE A 78 -12.87 8.95 -20.47
C PHE A 78 -11.39 9.05 -20.89
N ASP A 79 -10.60 8.00 -20.69
CA ASP A 79 -9.18 7.94 -21.08
C ASP A 79 -8.93 6.74 -21.99
N ARG A 80 -8.99 7.02 -23.30
CA ARG A 80 -8.75 6.05 -24.38
C ARG A 80 -7.26 5.81 -24.66
N THR A 81 -6.35 6.26 -23.79
CA THR A 81 -4.93 5.96 -23.94
C THR A 81 -4.72 4.45 -23.72
N GLU A 82 -4.28 3.73 -24.74
CA GLU A 82 -3.88 2.32 -24.62
C GLU A 82 -2.73 2.17 -23.62
N LYS A 83 -3.04 1.58 -22.47
CA LYS A 83 -2.07 1.33 -21.41
C LYS A 83 -2.53 0.14 -20.57
N ASP A 84 -1.56 -0.65 -20.14
CA ASP A 84 -1.80 -1.77 -19.22
C ASP A 84 -1.85 -1.28 -17.77
N ILE A 85 -2.40 -2.08 -16.86
CA ILE A 85 -2.41 -1.79 -15.41
C ILE A 85 -1.00 -1.75 -14.82
N THR A 86 -0.04 -2.38 -15.49
CA THR A 86 1.35 -2.40 -15.07
C THR A 86 2.00 -1.04 -15.27
N LEU A 87 2.61 -0.55 -14.19
CA LEU A 87 3.29 0.75 -14.20
C LEU A 87 4.48 0.73 -15.16
N ILE A 88 4.88 1.91 -15.65
CA ILE A 88 6.16 2.02 -16.39
C ILE A 88 7.31 1.56 -15.49
N GLY A 89 7.99 0.48 -15.88
CA GLY A 89 9.06 -0.15 -15.10
C GLY A 89 8.58 -1.18 -14.07
N GLY A 90 7.28 -1.48 -14.01
CA GLY A 90 6.68 -2.46 -13.11
C GLY A 90 6.41 -1.95 -11.69
N PHE A 91 5.71 -2.76 -10.90
CA PHE A 91 5.46 -2.46 -9.49
C PHE A 91 6.72 -2.69 -8.64
N PRO A 92 7.16 -1.71 -7.83
CA PRO A 92 8.39 -1.86 -7.04
C PRO A 92 8.33 -3.08 -6.12
N HIS A 93 9.37 -3.92 -6.14
CA HIS A 93 9.45 -5.19 -5.39
C HIS A 93 8.38 -6.24 -5.70
N TYR A 94 7.57 -6.05 -6.74
CA TYR A 94 6.60 -7.04 -7.23
C TYR A 94 6.93 -7.48 -8.65
N GLY A 95 6.93 -6.54 -9.60
CA GLY A 95 7.15 -6.81 -11.02
C GLY A 95 5.92 -6.48 -11.87
N ILE A 96 5.73 -7.27 -12.92
CA ILE A 96 4.68 -7.09 -13.95
C ILE A 96 3.47 -7.96 -13.57
N VAL A 97 2.26 -7.41 -13.70
CA VAL A 97 0.99 -8.09 -13.49
C VAL A 97 0.49 -8.59 -14.84
N LYS A 98 0.54 -9.91 -15.06
CA LYS A 98 0.06 -10.53 -16.30
C LYS A 98 -1.32 -11.18 -16.16
N GLU A 99 -1.66 -11.58 -14.94
CA GLU A 99 -2.88 -12.31 -14.60
C GLU A 99 -4.04 -11.37 -14.28
N ASN A 100 -5.18 -11.98 -13.93
CA ASN A 100 -6.35 -11.28 -13.41
C ASN A 100 -5.98 -10.41 -12.21
N TYR A 101 -6.58 -9.23 -12.11
CA TYR A 101 -6.34 -8.30 -11.01
C TYR A 101 -7.63 -7.68 -10.49
N LEU A 102 -7.52 -7.14 -9.28
CA LEU A 102 -8.58 -6.46 -8.56
C LEU A 102 -8.08 -5.08 -8.12
N LEU A 103 -8.85 -4.03 -8.42
CA LEU A 103 -8.66 -2.72 -7.81
C LEU A 103 -9.54 -2.60 -6.59
N ILE A 104 -8.93 -2.48 -5.41
CA ILE A 104 -9.63 -2.30 -4.14
C ILE A 104 -9.47 -0.86 -3.67
N LYS A 105 -10.52 -0.31 -3.05
CA LYS A 105 -10.47 0.99 -2.38
C LYS A 105 -9.43 1.01 -1.25
N GLY A 106 -8.46 1.90 -1.36
CA GLY A 106 -7.51 2.23 -0.30
C GLY A 106 -6.41 1.19 -0.11
N CYS A 107 -5.95 1.04 1.13
CA CYS A 107 -4.90 0.08 1.48
C CYS A 107 -5.42 -1.37 1.58
N CYS A 108 -4.47 -2.31 1.58
CA CYS A 108 -4.69 -3.73 1.87
C CYS A 108 -3.66 -4.19 2.92
N VAL A 109 -4.04 -5.16 3.75
CA VAL A 109 -3.16 -5.70 4.78
C VAL A 109 -1.99 -6.49 4.20
N GLY A 110 -0.80 -6.23 4.72
CA GLY A 110 0.39 -7.00 4.36
C GLY A 110 1.32 -6.30 3.37
N PRO A 111 2.54 -6.81 3.19
CA PRO A 111 3.44 -6.34 2.15
C PRO A 111 3.05 -6.89 0.78
N LYS A 112 3.67 -6.35 -0.28
CA LYS A 112 3.60 -6.90 -1.64
C LYS A 112 4.02 -8.38 -1.64
N LYS A 113 3.48 -9.17 -2.57
CA LYS A 113 3.68 -10.64 -2.70
C LYS A 113 3.08 -11.51 -1.60
N ARG A 114 2.47 -10.94 -0.55
CA ARG A 114 1.76 -11.74 0.46
C ARG A 114 0.39 -12.16 -0.05
N ILE A 115 0.00 -13.40 0.22
CA ILE A 115 -1.34 -13.92 -0.07
C ILE A 115 -2.36 -13.15 0.78
N VAL A 116 -3.46 -12.76 0.14
CA VAL A 116 -4.61 -12.11 0.77
C VAL A 116 -5.86 -12.88 0.39
N THR A 117 -6.62 -13.32 1.40
CA THR A 117 -7.91 -13.96 1.24
C THR A 117 -9.01 -12.92 1.22
N LEU A 118 -9.81 -12.89 0.14
CA LEU A 118 -10.99 -12.05 0.04
C LEU A 118 -12.22 -12.85 0.43
N HIS A 119 -13.08 -12.25 1.25
CA HIS A 119 -14.35 -12.84 1.68
C HIS A 119 -15.47 -11.84 1.43
N GLN A 120 -16.65 -12.32 1.04
CA GLN A 120 -17.83 -11.48 0.88
C GLN A 120 -18.17 -10.77 2.20
N ALA A 121 -18.70 -9.55 2.14
CA ALA A 121 -19.11 -8.87 3.35
C ALA A 121 -20.24 -9.65 4.05
N HIS A 122 -20.05 -9.99 5.32
CA HIS A 122 -21.06 -10.68 6.13
C HIS A 122 -22.28 -9.79 6.41
N LEU A 123 -22.04 -8.50 6.61
CA LEU A 123 -23.10 -7.52 6.84
C LEU A 123 -23.64 -7.05 5.49
N LYS A 124 -24.97 -7.07 5.34
CA LYS A 124 -25.66 -6.49 4.18
C LYS A 124 -25.28 -5.01 4.06
N GLN A 125 -24.79 -4.62 2.89
CA GLN A 125 -24.41 -3.24 2.63
C GLN A 125 -25.64 -2.43 2.23
N THR A 126 -26.03 -1.45 3.05
CA THR A 126 -27.19 -0.58 2.81
C THR A 126 -26.82 0.89 2.64
N SER A 127 -25.58 1.28 2.94
CA SER A 127 -25.16 2.67 2.84
C SER A 127 -24.99 3.10 1.38
N ARG A 128 -25.34 4.36 1.07
CA ARG A 128 -25.22 4.93 -0.28
C ARG A 128 -23.81 4.81 -0.84
N LEU A 129 -22.79 5.00 0.01
CA LEU A 129 -21.38 4.84 -0.36
C LEU A 129 -21.03 3.40 -0.77
N ALA A 130 -21.69 2.40 -0.18
CA ALA A 130 -21.44 1.02 -0.55
C ALA A 130 -22.15 0.66 -1.87
N THR A 131 -23.37 1.18 -2.10
CA THR A 131 -24.21 0.86 -3.26
C THR A 131 -23.98 1.76 -4.48
N GLU A 132 -23.25 2.86 -4.36
CA GLU A 132 -22.96 3.72 -5.53
C GLU A 132 -22.22 2.92 -6.63
N ASN A 133 -22.60 3.13 -7.88
CA ASN A 133 -21.87 2.58 -9.02
C ASN A 133 -20.62 3.44 -9.26
N ILE A 134 -19.47 2.79 -9.45
CA ILE A 134 -18.19 3.49 -9.60
C ILE A 134 -17.80 3.53 -11.06
N ASN A 135 -17.74 4.74 -11.62
CA ASN A 135 -17.25 5.00 -12.95
C ASN A 135 -15.83 5.56 -12.86
N LEU A 136 -14.83 4.75 -13.22
CA LEU A 136 -13.43 5.16 -13.22
C LEU A 136 -13.17 6.08 -14.41
N LYS A 137 -12.66 7.29 -14.14
CA LYS A 137 -12.28 8.25 -15.19
C LYS A 137 -10.85 8.06 -15.65
N PHE A 138 -9.94 7.73 -14.74
CA PHE A 138 -8.50 7.64 -15.02
C PHE A 138 -7.82 6.64 -14.08
N ILE A 139 -6.83 5.93 -14.59
CA ILE A 139 -5.94 5.05 -13.81
C ILE A 139 -4.50 5.53 -14.00
N ASP A 140 -3.81 5.82 -12.90
CA ASP A 140 -2.42 6.25 -12.93
C ASP A 140 -1.47 5.05 -13.11
N THR A 141 -0.83 4.98 -14.26
CA THR A 141 0.16 3.95 -14.62
C THR A 141 1.59 4.49 -14.62
N SER A 142 1.81 5.66 -14.00
CA SER A 142 3.14 6.26 -13.92
C SER A 142 4.11 5.43 -13.06
N SER A 143 5.40 5.53 -13.37
CA SER A 143 6.44 4.86 -12.57
C SER A 143 6.35 5.24 -11.09
N LYS A 144 6.45 4.24 -10.21
CA LYS A 144 6.60 4.43 -8.75
C LYS A 144 8.05 4.26 -8.28
N PHE A 145 8.99 4.10 -9.21
CA PHE A 145 10.42 4.29 -8.93
C PHE A 145 10.74 5.78 -9.06
N GLY A 146 10.87 6.46 -7.91
CA GLY A 146 11.03 7.92 -7.88
C GLY A 146 9.73 8.66 -8.17
N HIS A 147 9.79 9.70 -9.01
CA HIS A 147 8.63 10.53 -9.37
C HIS A 147 8.19 10.24 -10.82
N GLY A 148 7.04 9.60 -10.98
CA GLY A 148 6.45 9.29 -12.27
C GLY A 148 5.86 10.53 -12.95
N ARG A 149 6.34 10.87 -14.16
CA ARG A 149 5.83 11.99 -14.98
C ARG A 149 5.00 11.57 -16.18
N PHE A 150 5.15 10.33 -16.63
CA PHE A 150 4.50 9.81 -17.85
C PHE A 150 3.70 8.55 -17.51
N HIS A 151 2.58 8.36 -18.19
CA HIS A 151 1.70 7.20 -18.01
C HIS A 151 1.93 6.11 -19.08
N THR A 152 2.51 6.46 -20.23
CA THR A 152 2.94 5.49 -21.25
C THR A 152 4.38 5.74 -21.68
N THR A 153 5.07 4.68 -22.10
CA THR A 153 6.42 4.77 -22.70
C THR A 153 6.39 5.61 -23.96
N GLN A 154 5.37 5.48 -24.80
CA GLN A 154 5.18 6.28 -26.01
C GLN A 154 5.14 7.79 -25.70
N LYS A 155 4.37 8.22 -24.68
CA LYS A 155 4.35 9.64 -24.26
C LYS A 155 5.73 10.12 -23.79
N LYS A 156 6.47 9.28 -23.07
CA LYS A 156 7.84 9.58 -22.65
C LYS A 156 8.80 9.74 -23.83
N HIS A 157 8.74 8.82 -24.82
CA HIS A 157 9.56 8.89 -26.02
C HIS A 157 9.23 10.12 -26.87
N LYS A 158 7.94 10.43 -27.06
CA LYS A 158 7.49 11.62 -27.78
C LYS A 158 7.96 12.92 -27.12
N PHE A 159 7.94 12.98 -25.78
CA PHE A 159 8.38 14.15 -25.04
C PHE A 159 9.89 14.40 -25.13
N TYR A 160 10.71 13.34 -24.97
CA TYR A 160 12.18 13.49 -24.99
C TYR A 160 12.80 13.38 -26.39
N GLY A 161 12.03 12.99 -27.41
CA GLY A 161 12.52 12.80 -28.77
C GLY A 161 13.52 11.65 -28.92
N CYS A 162 14.16 11.58 -30.09
CA CYS A 162 15.27 10.67 -30.33
C CYS A 162 16.48 11.17 -29.54
N LYS A 163 16.87 10.42 -28.50
CA LYS A 163 18.15 10.68 -27.83
C LYS A 163 19.23 10.10 -28.72
N THR A 164 20.07 10.94 -29.32
CA THR A 164 21.34 10.51 -29.89
C THR A 164 22.13 9.83 -28.79
N PHE A 165 22.30 8.51 -28.91
CA PHE A 165 23.24 7.75 -28.10
C PHE A 165 24.63 8.25 -28.50
N TYR A 166 25.15 9.26 -27.80
CA TYR A 166 26.59 9.47 -27.75
C TYR A 166 27.16 8.28 -26.96
N GLY A 167 27.36 7.19 -27.70
CA GLY A 167 28.07 6.02 -27.25
C GLY A 167 29.42 6.48 -26.72
N ARG A 168 29.69 6.10 -25.47
CA ARG A 168 31.02 6.00 -24.93
C ARG A 168 31.76 4.97 -25.80
N LEU A 169 32.41 5.42 -26.87
CA LEU A 169 33.57 4.74 -27.43
C LEU A 169 34.62 4.77 -26.32
N LYS A 170 34.61 3.75 -25.46
CA LYS A 170 35.79 3.42 -24.67
C LYS A 170 36.63 2.50 -25.55
N ALA A 171 37.87 2.96 -25.77
CA ALA A 171 38.98 2.22 -26.34
C ALA A 171 39.18 0.86 -25.66
#